data_AF-A0A351ASD0-F1
#
_entry.id   AF-A0A351ASD0-F1
#
_cell.length_a   1.000
_cell.length_b   1.000
_cell.length_c   1.000
_cell.angle_alpha   90.00
_cell.angle_beta   90.00
_cell.angle_gamma   90.00
#
_symmetry.space_group_name_H-M   'P 1'
#
loop_
_entity.id
_entity.type
_entity.pdbx_description
1 polymer ?
#
loop_
_entity_poly.entity_id
_entity_poly.type
_entity_poly.pdbx_seq_one_letter_code
_entity_poly.pdbx_strand_id
1 'polypeptide(L)' 'GLRPNPRISVVDTSALHLPLAEIRVACSKGTYIRALARDLGEALGTGAHLNSLKRTGSGGFAVEDSLSINDIIGVL' A
#
# COMPACT_ATOMS: atom_id res chain seq x y z
N GLY A 1 -16.60 1.35 -19.68
CA GLY A 1 -15.29 1.79 -20.20
C GLY A 1 -14.21 1.09 -19.42
N LEU A 2 -13.33 0.33 -20.09
CA LEU A 2 -12.26 -0.43 -19.45
C LEU A 2 -11.42 0.49 -18.54
N ARG A 3 -11.35 0.17 -17.25
CA ARG A 3 -10.36 0.81 -16.38
C ARG A 3 -8.99 0.39 -16.92
N PRO A 4 -8.04 1.31 -17.16
CA PRO A 4 -6.70 0.93 -17.58
C PRO A 4 -6.12 -0.08 -16.58
N ASN A 5 -5.43 -1.11 -17.07
CA ASN A 5 -4.84 -2.14 -16.21
C ASN A 5 -4.00 -1.48 -15.11
N PRO A 6 -4.29 -1.74 -13.82
CA PRO A 6 -3.46 -1.23 -12.77
C PRO A 6 -2.05 -1.81 -12.93
N ARG A 7 -1.05 -0.96 -13.10
CA ARG A 7 0.34 -1.41 -13.06
C ARG A 7 0.71 -1.55 -11.59
N ILE A 8 0.97 -2.77 -11.16
CA ILE A 8 1.40 -3.13 -9.80
C ILE A 8 2.80 -3.73 -9.93
N SER A 9 3.75 -3.20 -9.18
CA SER A 9 5.06 -3.82 -8.98
C SER A 9 5.30 -4.03 -7.50
N VAL A 10 5.56 -5.28 -7.11
CA VAL A 10 5.96 -5.63 -5.75
C VAL A 10 7.46 -5.41 -5.64
N VAL A 11 7.86 -4.59 -4.67
CA VAL A 11 9.24 -4.12 -4.51
C VAL A 11 9.93 -4.83 -3.34
N ASP A 12 9.15 -5.33 -2.38
CA ASP A 12 9.66 -6.05 -1.21
C ASP A 12 8.60 -7.00 -0.65
N THR A 13 9.03 -8.20 -0.26
CA THR A 13 8.22 -9.25 0.39
C THR A 13 8.98 -9.93 1.54
N SER A 14 10.07 -9.33 2.02
CA SER A 14 11.01 -9.95 2.97
C SER A 14 10.45 -10.04 4.41
N ALA A 15 9.49 -9.19 4.75
CA ALA A 15 8.90 -9.14 6.09
C ALA A 15 7.69 -10.08 6.21
N LEU A 16 7.95 -11.30 6.70
CA LEU A 16 6.93 -12.32 6.98
C LEU A 16 6.94 -12.66 8.47
N HIS A 17 5.84 -12.35 9.16
CA HIS A 17 5.61 -12.62 10.58
C HIS A 17 4.23 -13.25 10.74
N LEU A 18 4.11 -14.54 10.42
CA LEU A 18 2.83 -15.23 10.36
C LEU A 18 1.96 -14.99 11.61
N PRO A 19 0.66 -14.67 11.45
CA PRO A 19 -0.11 -14.70 10.19
C PRO A 19 -0.02 -13.41 9.34
N LEU A 20 0.92 -12.50 9.62
CA LEU A 20 1.10 -11.24 8.89
C LEU A 20 2.19 -11.34 7.82
N ALA A 21 1.93 -10.72 6.68
CA ALA A 21 2.91 -10.46 5.63
C ALA A 21 2.89 -8.96 5.30
N GLU A 22 4.07 -8.34 5.26
CA GLU A 22 4.23 -6.97 4.81
C GLU A 22 4.82 -6.97 3.40
N ILE A 23 4.18 -6.23 2.50
CA ILE A 23 4.63 -6.08 1.11
C ILE A 23 4.73 -4.59 0.77
N ARG A 24 5.79 -4.24 0.05
CA ARG A 24 5.92 -2.90 -0.54
C ARG A 24 5.45 -2.94 -1.98
N VAL A 25 4.49 -2.09 -2.31
CA VAL A 25 3.85 -2.07 -3.64
C VAL A 25 3.96 -0.67 -4.23
N ALA A 26 4.45 -0.57 -5.46
CA ALA A 26 4.25 0.59 -6.30
C ALA A 26 3.08 0.32 -7.25
N CYS A 27 2.12 1.23 -7.31
CA CYS A 27 0.91 1.03 -8.10
C CYS A 27 0.45 2.30 -8.81
N SER A 28 -0.21 2.15 -9.96
CA SER A 28 -0.89 3.26 -10.63
C SER A 28 -2.12 3.75 -9.86
N LYS A 29 -2.56 4.99 -10.15
CA LYS A 29 -3.79 5.56 -9.60
C LYS A 29 -4.99 4.62 -9.79
N GLY A 30 -5.89 4.60 -8.79
CA GLY A 30 -7.10 3.77 -8.83
C GLY A 30 -6.89 2.30 -8.45
N THR A 31 -5.66 1.88 -8.12
CA THR A 31 -5.42 0.53 -7.59
C THR A 31 -6.01 0.40 -6.19
N TYR A 32 -6.79 -0.65 -5.96
CA TYR A 32 -7.46 -0.90 -4.69
C TYR A 32 -6.70 -1.95 -3.89
N ILE A 33 -5.82 -1.51 -2.99
CA ILE A 33 -4.92 -2.39 -2.21
C ILE A 33 -5.69 -3.43 -1.38
N ARG A 34 -6.93 -3.13 -0.96
CA ARG A 34 -7.78 -4.11 -0.28
C ARG A 34 -8.18 -5.29 -1.19
N ALA A 35 -8.41 -5.05 -2.48
CA ALA A 35 -8.67 -6.16 -3.42
C ALA A 35 -7.41 -6.98 -3.61
N LEU A 36 -6.25 -6.33 -3.79
CA LEU A 36 -4.96 -7.04 -3.90
C LEU A 36 -4.72 -8.00 -2.72
N ALA A 37 -5.00 -7.56 -1.49
CA ALA A 37 -4.87 -8.42 -0.31
C ALA A 37 -5.80 -9.65 -0.38
N ARG A 38 -7.04 -9.48 -0.80
CA ARG A 38 -7.98 -10.61 -1.00
C ARG A 38 -7.49 -11.55 -2.08
N ASP A 39 -7.14 -11.00 -3.25
CA ASP A 39 -6.71 -11.76 -4.42
C ASP A 39 -5.42 -12.57 -4.12
N LEU A 40 -4.52 -12.02 -3.29
CA LEU A 40 -3.34 -12.75 -2.76
C LEU A 40 -3.75 -13.91 -1.85
N GLY A 41 -4.72 -13.73 -0.95
CA GLY A 41 -5.25 -14.81 -0.13
C GLY A 41 -5.85 -15.93 -0.96
N GLU A 42 -6.69 -15.57 -1.94
CA GLU A 42 -7.30 -16.53 -2.87
C GLU A 42 -6.24 -17.33 -3.64
N ALA A 43 -5.19 -16.65 -4.15
CA ALA A 43 -4.09 -17.29 -4.86
C ALA A 43 -3.27 -18.26 -3.97
N LEU A 44 -3.19 -17.99 -2.66
CA LEU A 44 -2.55 -18.87 -1.68
C LEU A 44 -3.46 -20.02 -1.22
N GLY A 45 -4.71 -20.08 -1.68
CA GLY A 45 -5.69 -21.07 -1.24
C GLY A 45 -6.25 -20.80 0.16
N THR A 46 -6.11 -19.57 0.67
CA THR A 46 -6.59 -19.15 2.00
C THR A 46 -7.46 -17.91 1.90
N GLY A 47 -7.81 -17.31 3.04
CA GLY A 47 -8.30 -15.93 3.10
C GLY A 47 -7.19 -14.97 3.49
N ALA A 48 -7.20 -13.76 2.95
CA ALA A 48 -6.37 -12.66 3.43
C ALA A 48 -7.14 -11.33 3.33
N HIS A 49 -6.78 -10.39 4.21
CA HIS A 49 -7.35 -9.05 4.24
C HIS A 49 -6.26 -8.04 4.59
N LEU A 50 -6.50 -6.77 4.25
CA LEU A 50 -5.57 -5.70 4.57
C LEU A 50 -5.63 -5.36 6.06
N ASN A 51 -4.55 -5.62 6.78
CA ASN A 51 -4.41 -5.25 8.20
C ASN A 51 -4.10 -3.76 8.38
N SER A 52 -3.08 -3.25 7.66
CA SER A 52 -2.60 -1.87 7.76
C SER A 52 -2.08 -1.39 6.42
N LEU A 53 -2.14 -0.08 6.18
CA LEU A 53 -1.62 0.54 4.96
C LEU A 53 -0.97 1.87 5.27
N LYS A 54 0.30 2.01 4.88
CA LYS A 54 1.02 3.28 4.87
C LYS A 54 1.33 3.66 3.43
N ARG A 55 0.83 4.80 2.99
CA ARG A 55 1.22 5.36 1.69
C ARG A 55 2.54 6.10 1.86
N THR A 56 3.59 5.63 1.20
CA THR A 56 4.93 6.24 1.25
C THR A 56 5.16 7.26 0.14
N GLY A 57 4.32 7.30 -0.89
CA GLY A 57 4.41 8.31 -1.95
C GLY A 57 3.13 8.47 -2.76
N SER A 58 2.98 9.62 -3.41
CA SER A 58 1.89 9.93 -4.33
C SER A 58 2.33 10.98 -5.35
N GLY A 59 2.42 10.60 -6.62
CA GLY A 59 2.96 11.50 -7.64
C GLY A 59 4.40 11.89 -7.30
N GLY A 60 4.67 13.20 -7.22
CA GLY A 60 5.97 13.76 -6.83
C GLY A 60 6.17 13.97 -5.32
N PHE A 61 5.24 13.53 -4.48
CA PHE A 61 5.31 13.71 -3.02
C PHE A 61 5.72 12.42 -2.34
N ALA A 62 6.69 12.51 -1.43
CA ALA A 62 7.13 11.40 -0.59
C ALA A 62 6.72 11.62 0.88
N VAL A 63 6.59 10.54 1.65
CA VAL A 63 6.12 10.62 3.05
C VAL A 63 7.18 11.22 3.98
N GLU A 64 8.45 11.05 3.63
CA GLU A 64 9.61 11.66 4.29
C GLU A 64 9.58 13.19 4.22
N ASP A 65 8.94 13.77 3.20
CA ASP A 65 8.76 15.22 3.07
C ASP A 65 7.46 15.72 3.72
N SER A 66 6.72 14.83 4.40
CA SER A 66 5.43 15.19 5.01
C SER A 66 5.59 15.75 6.42
N LEU A 67 4.77 16.77 6.74
CA LEU A 67 4.66 17.33 8.08
C LEU A 67 3.54 16.65 8.85
N SER A 68 3.78 16.41 10.14
CA SER A 68 2.71 16.02 11.07
C SER A 68 1.84 17.23 11.42
N ILE A 69 0.66 16.97 11.99
CA ILE A 69 -0.23 18.05 12.48
C ILE A 69 0.48 18.89 13.55
N ASN A 70 1.28 18.26 14.41
CA ASN A 70 2.02 18.96 15.47
C ASN A 70 3.08 19.91 14.89
N ASP A 71 3.78 19.49 13.82
CA ASP A 71 4.78 20.34 13.15
C ASP A 71 4.12 21.60 12.58
N ILE A 72 2.90 21.48 12.06
CA ILE A 72 2.12 22.61 11.52
C ILE A 72 1.63 23.53 12.65
N ILE A 73 1.13 22.97 13.76
CA ILE A 73 0.65 23.78 14.89
C ILE A 73 1.80 24.59 15.52
N GLY A 74 3.02 24.06 15.57
CA GLY A 74 4.16 24.75 16.19
C GLY A 74 4.71 25.94 15.40
N VAL A 75 4.26 26.16 14.16
CA VAL A 75 4.71 27.27 13.30
C VAL A 75 3.61 28.32 13.02
N LEU A 76 2.42 28.12 13.59
CA LEU A 76 1.31 29.08 13.61
C LEU A 76 1.34 29.91 14.89
#